data_AF-A0A4V0X8Q4-F1
#
_entry.id   AF-A0A4V0X8Q4-F1
#
_cell.length_a   1.000
_cell.length_b   1.000
_cell.length_c   1.000
_cell.angle_alpha   90.00
_cell.angle_beta   90.00
_cell.angle_gamma   90.00
#
_symmetry.space_group_name_H-M   'P 1'
#
loop_
_entity.id
_entity.type
_entity.pdbx_description
1 polymer ?
#
loop_
_entity_poly.entity_id
_entity_poly.type
_entity_poly.pdbx_seq_one_letter_code
_entity_poly.pdbx_strand_id
1 'polypeptide(L)' 'MVDTLQAAMEDALVRQQFYADGEAAYQDTLRSNAVYEGADVKAYVVARVNGGTPVRPQAQPLDTTRAMKPPRD' A
#
# COMPACT_ATOMS: atom_id res chain seq x y z
N MET A 1 22.23 -2.06 -25.77
CA MET A 1 22.99 -1.67 -24.56
C MET A 1 22.56 -0.31 -24.01
N VAL A 2 22.17 0.65 -24.85
CA VAL A 2 21.55 1.92 -24.40
C VAL A 2 20.15 1.67 -23.81
N ASP A 3 19.33 0.84 -24.46
CA ASP A 3 17.96 0.55 -24.01
C ASP A 3 17.92 -0.16 -22.65
N THR A 4 18.88 -1.05 -22.40
CA THR A 4 19.01 -1.76 -21.12
C THR A 4 19.42 -0.83 -19.97
N LEU A 5 20.24 0.19 -20.26
CA LEU A 5 20.62 1.19 -19.26
C LEU A 5 19.46 2.12 -18.96
N GLN A 6 18.73 2.55 -20.00
CA GLN A 6 17.55 3.39 -19.84
C GLN A 6 16.46 2.68 -19.02
N ALA A 7 16.17 1.41 -19.31
CA ALA A 7 15.21 0.61 -18.55
C ALA A 7 15.64 0.46 -17.07
N ALA A 8 16.92 0.28 -16.79
CA ALA A 8 17.43 0.20 -15.42
C ALA A 8 17.32 1.54 -14.67
N MET A 9 17.50 2.66 -15.35
CA MET A 9 17.31 4.00 -14.77
C MET A 9 15.84 4.28 -14.47
N GLU A 10 14.92 3.92 -15.37
CA GLU A 10 13.47 4.05 -15.17
C GLU A 10 13.01 3.19 -13.98
N ASP A 11 13.47 1.94 -13.89
CA ASP A 11 13.17 1.03 -12.79
C ASP A 11 13.72 1.55 -11.44
N ALA A 12 14.94 2.10 -11.44
CA ALA A 12 15.51 2.73 -10.25
C ALA A 12 14.70 3.97 -9.80
N LEU A 13 14.24 4.79 -10.75
CA LEU A 13 13.40 5.95 -10.47
C LEU A 13 12.04 5.54 -9.88
N VAL A 14 11.40 4.52 -10.44
CA VAL A 14 10.13 3.98 -9.92
C VAL A 14 10.31 3.46 -8.50
N ARG A 15 11.41 2.76 -8.20
CA ARG A 15 11.72 2.32 -6.83
C ARG A 15 11.92 3.49 -5.89
N GLN A 16 12.67 4.52 -6.30
CA GLN A 16 12.89 5.71 -5.48
C GLN A 16 11.56 6.40 -5.14
N GLN A 17 10.68 6.55 -6.13
CA GLN A 17 9.35 7.12 -5.92
C GLN A 17 8.52 6.27 -4.96
N PHE A 18 8.55 4.95 -5.09
CA PHE A 18 7.86 4.03 -4.18
C PHE A 18 8.31 4.22 -2.72
N TYR A 19 9.62 4.37 -2.47
CA TYR A 19 10.12 4.64 -1.12
C TYR A 19 9.68 6.01 -0.58
N ALA A 20 9.73 7.05 -1.41
CA ALA A 20 9.30 8.39 -1.01
C ALA A 20 7.80 8.43 -0.67
N ASP A 21 6.96 7.81 -1.50
CA ASP A 21 5.53 7.69 -1.26
C ASP A 21 5.23 6.84 -0.02
N GLY A 22 6.01 5.77 0.20
CA GLY A 22 5.91 4.92 1.38
C GLY A 22 6.23 5.66 2.67
N GLU A 23 7.30 6.47 2.70
CA GLU A 23 7.65 7.29 3.85
C GLU A 23 6.59 8.37 4.13
N ALA A 24 6.08 9.03 3.09
CA ALA A 24 5.02 10.01 3.24
C ALA A 24 3.73 9.39 3.82
N ALA A 25 3.35 8.21 3.32
CA ALA A 25 2.20 7.46 3.84
C ALA A 25 2.42 7.03 5.30
N TYR A 26 3.62 6.57 5.66
CA TYR A 26 3.97 6.19 7.03
C TYR A 26 3.85 7.39 8.00
N GLN A 27 4.43 8.54 7.64
CA GLN A 27 4.35 9.76 8.44
C GLN A 27 2.89 10.25 8.57
N ASP A 28 2.09 10.13 7.51
CA ASP A 28 0.67 10.47 7.54
C ASP A 28 -0.12 9.55 8.49
N THR A 29 0.15 8.24 8.47
CA THR A 29 -0.44 7.29 9.42
C THR A 29 -0.07 7.64 10.86
N LEU A 30 1.19 7.99 11.15
CA LEU A 30 1.60 8.40 12.50
C LEU A 30 0.86 9.66 12.98
N ARG A 31 0.57 10.60 12.08
CA ARG A 31 -0.13 11.84 12.42
C ARG A 31 -1.64 11.65 12.56
N SER A 32 -2.26 10.91 11.66
CA SER A 32 -3.71 10.78 11.54
C SER A 32 -4.30 9.62 12.34
N ASN A 33 -3.46 8.65 12.74
CA ASN A 33 -3.89 7.36 13.27
C ASN A 33 -4.87 6.63 12.34
N ALA A 34 -4.81 6.91 11.03
CA ALA A 34 -5.66 6.30 10.02
C ALA A 34 -5.07 4.97 9.57
N VAL A 35 -5.86 3.91 9.67
CA VAL A 35 -5.53 2.54 9.30
C VAL A 35 -6.47 2.02 8.23
N TYR A 36 -6.06 0.95 7.56
CA TYR A 36 -6.89 0.25 6.59
C TYR A 36 -7.32 -1.11 7.15
N GLU A 37 -8.55 -1.51 6.87
CA GLU A 37 -9.02 -2.85 7.20
C GLU A 37 -8.27 -3.90 6.39
N GLY A 38 -7.72 -4.91 7.08
CA GLY A 38 -6.90 -5.95 6.42
C GLY A 38 -7.66 -6.72 5.34
N ALA A 39 -8.97 -6.92 5.50
CA ALA A 39 -9.83 -7.56 4.51
C ALA A 39 -9.94 -6.72 3.22
N ASP A 40 -10.07 -5.40 3.35
CA ASP A 40 -10.18 -4.48 2.23
C ASP A 40 -8.85 -4.36 1.48
N VAL A 41 -7.73 -4.33 2.22
CA VAL A 41 -6.38 -4.38 1.63
C VAL A 41 -6.17 -5.69 0.87
N LYS A 42 -6.57 -6.83 1.44
CA LYS A 42 -6.47 -8.14 0.78
C LYS A 42 -7.32 -8.17 -0.50
N ALA A 43 -8.57 -7.70 -0.44
CA ALA A 43 -9.45 -7.64 -1.59
C ALA A 43 -8.87 -6.75 -2.69
N TYR A 44 -8.32 -5.58 -2.32
CA TYR A 44 -7.65 -4.66 -3.24
C TYR A 44 -6.50 -5.33 -3.98
N VAL A 45 -5.58 -5.98 -3.26
CA VAL A 45 -4.39 -6.62 -3.83
C VAL A 45 -4.80 -7.77 -4.76
N VAL A 46 -5.71 -8.64 -4.32
CA VAL A 46 -6.17 -9.77 -5.13
C VAL A 46 -6.84 -9.30 -6.42
N ALA A 47 -7.72 -8.29 -6.35
CA ALA A 47 -8.37 -7.75 -7.54
C ALA A 47 -7.36 -7.09 -8.51
N ARG A 48 -6.31 -6.45 -7.99
CA ARG A 48 -5.23 -5.87 -8.80
C ARG A 48 -4.39 -6.97 -9.51
N VAL A 49 -4.06 -8.05 -8.79
CA VAL A 49 -3.33 -9.20 -9.34
C VAL A 49 -4.13 -9.91 -10.43
N ASN A 50 -5.45 -10.01 -10.27
CA ASN A 50 -6.34 -10.63 -11.25
C ASN A 50 -6.66 -9.73 -12.46
N GLY A 51 -6.05 -8.54 -12.57
CA GLY A 51 -6.29 -7.61 -13.68
C GLY A 51 -7.66 -6.91 -13.64
N GLY A 52 -8.35 -6.93 -12.49
CA GLY A 52 -9.61 -6.23 -12.29
C GLY A 52 -9.43 -4.72 -12.06
N THR A 53 -10.54 -4.03 -11.79
CA THR A 53 -10.53 -2.61 -11.34
C THR A 53 -10.74 -2.57 -9.83
N PRO A 54 -9.68 -2.65 -9.01
CA PRO A 54 -9.82 -2.72 -7.56
C PRO A 54 -10.24 -1.37 -6.97
N VAL A 55 -11.23 -1.38 -6.07
CA VAL A 55 -11.62 -0.21 -5.28
C VAL A 55 -10.58 0.04 -4.20
N ARG A 56 -10.04 1.27 -4.13
CA ARG A 56 -9.04 1.62 -3.11
C ARG A 56 -9.64 1.46 -1.70
N PRO A 57 -8.94 0.80 -0.76
CA PRO A 57 -9.36 0.72 0.62
C PRO A 57 -9.55 2.12 1.21
N GLN A 58 -10.61 2.28 2.01
CA GLN A 58 -10.87 3.54 2.70
C GLN A 58 -10.12 3.55 4.03
N ALA A 59 -9.37 4.63 4.28
CA ALA A 59 -8.71 4.82 5.56
C ALA A 59 -9.76 5.11 6.64
N GLN A 60 -9.59 4.49 7.80
CA GLN A 60 -10.47 4.62 8.96
C GLN A 60 -9.64 4.98 10.18
N PRO A 61 -10.15 5.79 11.12
CA PRO A 61 -9.43 6.04 12.37
C PRO A 61 -9.26 4.73 13.15
N LEU A 62 -8.08 4.53 13.72
CA LEU A 62 -7.80 3.37 14.56
C LEU A 62 -8.67 3.41 15.82
N ASP A 63 -9.66 2.53 15.88
CA ASP A 63 -10.44 2.30 17.08
C ASP A 63 -9.71 1.31 17.99
N THR A 64 -9.06 1.82 19.02
CA THR A 64 -8.33 1.02 20.01
C THR A 64 -9.24 0.20 20.93
N THR A 65 -10.56 0.44 20.91
CA THR A 65 -11.54 -0.31 21.71
C THR A 65 -12.07 -1.54 20.98
N ARG A 66 -11.86 -1.59 19.66
CA ARG A 66 -12.19 -2.75 18.84
C ARG A 66 -11.16 -3.84 19.07
N ALA A 67 -11.60 -4.96 19.64
CA ALA A 67 -10.73 -6.11 19.85
C ALA A 67 -10.08 -6.53 18.53
N MET A 68 -8.74 -6.51 18.48
CA MET A 68 -7.98 -7.12 17.38
C MET A 68 -8.35 -8.60 17.34
N LYS A 69 -9.15 -9.00 16.34
CA LYS A 69 -9.38 -10.42 16.09
C LYS A 69 -8.02 -11.02 15.75
N PRO A 70 -7.58 -12.08 16.46
CA PRO A 70 -6.34 -12.76 16.09
C PRO A 70 -6.46 -13.24 14.63
N PRO A 71 -5.36 -13.21 13.86
CA PRO A 71 -5.35 -13.82 12.54
C PRO A 71 -5.80 -15.27 12.70
N ARG A 72 -6.80 -15.69 11.91
CA ARG A 72 -7.16 -17.11 11.83
C ARG A 72 -6.06 -17.79 11.01
N ASP A 73 -5.38 -18.74 11.64
CA ASP A 73 -4.49 -19.72 10.98
C ASP A 73 -5.24 -20.48 9.87
#